data_AF-A0A847B0W6-F1
#
_entry.id   AF-A0A847B0W6-F1
#
_cell.length_a   1.000
_cell.length_b   1.000
_cell.length_c   1.000
_cell.angle_alpha   90.00
_cell.angle_beta   90.00
_cell.angle_gamma   90.00
#
_symmetry.space_group_name_H-M   'P 1'
#
loop_
_entity.id
_entity.type
_entity.pdbx_description
1 polymer ?
#
loop_
_entity_poly.entity_id
_entity_poly.type
_entity_poly.pdbx_seq_one_letter_code
_entity_poly.pdbx_strand_id
1 'polypeptide(L)'
;MSSLYYMKKRYKMNPLAFTFDHGFETEDALRNIKTAVDILGVDFLYFKSDYMKEMFTDIVKSGSDAVICHPCSIWYIQLAFDIAARYKIPLIIAGWTQGQSSRYPIATKCSPNSDHKEFEKMGQATKNFLKEYIPLHPKYKGFPKTMKEALKRASRKHKARILSPHWFLREDPEDYVKLIQKELKWEFPKQSYPAKSTNCYLNFLSVDNSIKHFGYTHYHVEMSKLIRAGLLPRKEALEALKLNYSEDLLNRVKEQLGITKEKK
;
A
#
# COMPACT_ATOMS: atom_id res chain seq x y z
N MET A 1 -5.00 -7.54 8.09
CA MET A 1 -5.30 -8.29 9.32
C MET A 1 -5.95 -9.62 9.06
N SER A 2 -7.07 -9.68 8.34
CA SER A 2 -7.78 -10.92 8.00
C SER A 2 -6.87 -11.97 7.35
N SER A 3 -5.98 -11.58 6.43
CA SER A 3 -5.02 -12.52 5.82
C SER A 3 -4.16 -13.24 6.87
N LEU A 4 -3.57 -12.51 7.82
CA LEU A 4 -2.76 -13.08 8.92
C LEU A 4 -3.58 -14.03 9.80
N TYR A 5 -4.82 -13.63 10.14
CA TYR A 5 -5.77 -14.48 10.86
C TYR A 5 -5.99 -15.81 10.13
N TYR A 6 -6.32 -15.77 8.84
CA TYR A 6 -6.56 -16.98 8.06
C TYR A 6 -5.32 -17.87 8.01
N MET A 7 -4.14 -17.31 7.76
CA MET A 7 -2.91 -18.10 7.71
C MET A 7 -2.64 -18.82 9.03
N LYS A 8 -2.78 -18.14 10.17
CA LYS A 8 -2.52 -18.73 11.50
C LYS A 8 -3.64 -19.67 11.95
N LYS A 9 -4.90 -19.23 11.90
CA LYS A 9 -6.04 -19.94 12.54
C LYS A 9 -6.70 -20.96 11.62
N ARG A 10 -6.90 -20.65 10.34
CA ARG A 10 -7.55 -21.55 9.37
C ARG A 10 -6.55 -22.51 8.72
N TYR A 11 -5.46 -21.97 8.20
CA TYR A 11 -4.45 -22.76 7.45
C TYR A 11 -3.31 -23.30 8.33
N LYS A 12 -3.32 -23.00 9.63
CA LYS A 12 -2.37 -23.52 10.63
C LYS A 12 -0.89 -23.31 10.25
N MET A 13 -0.61 -22.25 9.50
CA MET A 13 0.77 -21.88 9.16
C MET A 13 1.47 -21.20 10.34
N ASN A 14 2.79 -21.10 10.26
CA ASN A 14 3.61 -20.35 11.21
C ASN A 14 4.17 -19.07 10.55
N PRO A 15 3.36 -18.00 10.45
CA PRO A 15 3.77 -16.78 9.75
C PRO A 15 4.74 -15.95 10.58
N LEU A 16 5.75 -15.39 9.93
CA LEU A 16 6.44 -14.18 10.40
C LEU A 16 5.65 -12.96 9.92
N ALA A 17 5.06 -12.21 10.85
CA ALA A 17 4.42 -10.94 10.53
C ALA A 17 5.51 -9.88 10.26
N PHE A 18 5.32 -9.09 9.21
CA PHE A 18 6.23 -8.01 8.84
C PHE A 18 5.45 -6.72 8.59
N THR A 19 5.80 -5.67 9.32
CA THR A 19 5.29 -4.31 9.10
C THR A 19 6.45 -3.39 8.74
N PHE A 20 6.23 -2.60 7.70
CA PHE A 20 7.12 -1.52 7.32
C PHE A 20 6.44 -0.17 7.58
N ASP A 21 7.01 0.65 8.46
CA ASP A 21 6.59 2.03 8.73
C ASP A 21 7.57 3.02 8.10
N HIS A 22 7.10 3.75 7.09
CA HIS A 22 7.87 4.80 6.42
C HIS A 22 7.75 6.18 7.10
N GLY A 23 7.24 6.22 8.33
CA GLY A 23 7.07 7.40 9.17
C GLY A 23 5.66 8.00 9.18
N PHE A 24 4.69 7.41 8.48
CA PHE A 24 3.34 7.96 8.32
C PHE A 24 2.23 6.96 8.64
N GLU A 25 2.56 5.78 9.17
CA GLU A 25 1.54 4.84 9.63
C GLU A 25 0.64 5.48 10.68
N THR A 26 -0.66 5.14 10.65
CA THR A 26 -1.61 5.69 11.61
C THR A 26 -1.48 4.99 12.96
N GLU A 27 -1.76 5.71 14.05
CA GLU A 27 -1.77 5.11 15.39
C GLU A 27 -2.79 3.96 15.49
N ASP A 28 -3.94 4.11 14.82
CA ASP A 28 -4.96 3.07 14.71
C ASP A 28 -4.43 1.82 14.00
N ALA A 29 -3.68 1.98 12.90
CA ALA A 29 -3.06 0.86 12.20
C ALA A 29 -2.02 0.15 13.08
N LEU A 30 -1.12 0.90 13.73
CA LEU A 30 -0.09 0.33 14.60
C LEU A 30 -0.69 -0.38 15.81
N ARG A 31 -1.73 0.18 16.44
CA ARG A 31 -2.47 -0.46 17.53
C ARG A 31 -3.11 -1.76 17.07
N ASN A 32 -3.80 -1.74 15.93
CA ASN A 32 -4.41 -2.93 15.33
C ASN A 32 -3.37 -4.01 15.02
N ILE A 33 -2.19 -3.64 14.49
CA ILE A 33 -1.08 -4.57 14.22
C ILE A 33 -0.59 -5.23 15.49
N LYS A 34 -0.28 -4.43 16.51
CA LYS A 34 0.22 -4.93 17.79
C LYS A 34 -0.78 -5.90 18.43
N THR A 35 -2.05 -5.48 18.55
CA THR A 35 -3.10 -6.31 19.15
C THR A 35 -3.28 -7.63 18.39
N ALA A 36 -3.30 -7.59 17.05
CA ALA A 36 -3.47 -8.79 16.24
C ALA A 36 -2.31 -9.78 16.39
N VAL A 37 -1.06 -9.27 16.41
CA VAL A 37 0.14 -10.08 16.62
C VAL A 37 0.12 -10.72 18.01
N ASP A 38 -0.16 -9.93 19.05
CA ASP A 38 -0.20 -10.37 20.44
C ASP A 38 -1.26 -11.48 20.63
N ILE A 39 -2.47 -11.30 20.09
CA ILE A 39 -3.56 -12.30 20.19
C ILE A 39 -3.24 -13.58 19.40
N LEU A 40 -2.62 -13.45 18.23
CA LEU A 40 -2.33 -14.61 17.37
C LEU A 40 -1.10 -15.39 17.82
N GLY A 41 -0.23 -14.81 18.66
CA GLY A 41 1.03 -15.41 19.08
C GLY A 41 1.89 -15.75 17.85
N VAL A 42 2.18 -14.73 17.05
CA VAL A 42 3.02 -14.83 15.85
C VAL A 42 4.26 -13.98 16.02
N ASP A 43 5.39 -14.43 15.48
CA ASP A 43 6.60 -13.63 15.45
C ASP A 43 6.36 -12.36 14.63
N PHE A 44 6.91 -11.23 15.07
CA PHE A 44 6.67 -9.94 14.45
C PHE A 44 7.95 -9.14 14.27
N LEU A 45 8.21 -8.76 13.03
CA LEU A 45 9.26 -7.83 12.64
C LEU A 45 8.65 -6.49 12.26
N TYR A 46 8.94 -5.47 13.07
CA TYR A 46 8.60 -4.09 12.78
C TYR A 46 9.85 -3.35 12.31
N PHE A 47 9.81 -2.83 11.08
CA PHE A 47 10.87 -2.04 10.50
C PHE A 47 10.37 -0.62 10.26
N LYS A 48 11.05 0.38 10.84
CA LYS A 48 10.75 1.79 10.66
C LYS A 48 11.93 2.50 9.98
N SER A 49 11.64 3.32 8.98
CA SER A 49 12.67 4.10 8.30
C SER A 49 12.09 5.37 7.67
N ASP A 50 12.85 6.46 7.72
CA ASP A 50 12.57 7.73 7.07
C ASP A 50 13.35 7.91 5.75
N TYR A 51 13.97 6.84 5.23
CA TYR A 51 14.88 6.91 4.08
C TYR A 51 14.28 7.62 2.85
N MET A 52 12.99 7.44 2.56
CA MET A 52 12.30 8.07 1.43
C MET A 52 11.65 9.42 1.77
N LYS A 53 11.73 9.89 3.02
CA LYS A 53 11.04 11.11 3.48
C LYS A 53 11.41 12.33 2.62
N GLU A 54 12.70 12.50 2.34
CA GLU A 54 13.23 13.55 1.46
C GLU A 54 12.60 13.50 0.06
N MET A 55 12.52 12.32 -0.58
CA MET A 55 11.87 12.16 -1.88
C MET A 55 10.39 12.52 -1.84
N PHE A 56 9.67 12.13 -0.77
CA PHE A 56 8.27 12.50 -0.60
C PHE A 56 8.10 14.02 -0.44
N THR A 57 8.99 14.66 0.32
CA THR A 57 9.01 16.12 0.49
C THR A 57 9.24 16.82 -0.85
N ASP A 58 10.18 16.32 -1.65
CA ASP A 58 10.53 16.93 -2.94
C ASP A 58 9.42 16.79 -3.98
N ILE A 59 8.72 15.64 -4.04
CA ILE A 59 7.53 15.47 -4.90
C ILE A 59 6.48 16.54 -4.59
N VAL A 60 6.22 16.77 -3.29
CA VAL A 60 5.21 17.75 -2.85
C VAL A 60 5.67 19.19 -3.12
N LYS A 61 6.93 19.52 -2.78
CA LYS A 61 7.47 20.88 -2.97
C LYS A 61 7.60 21.28 -4.43
N SER A 62 8.01 20.35 -5.30
CA SER A 62 8.17 20.63 -6.73
C SER A 62 6.84 20.71 -7.49
N GLY A 63 5.72 20.33 -6.86
CA GLY A 63 4.43 20.19 -7.53
C GLY A 63 4.44 19.11 -8.62
N SER A 64 5.24 18.05 -8.44
CA SER A 64 5.32 16.95 -9.40
C SER A 64 4.01 16.16 -9.46
N ASP A 65 3.66 15.70 -10.66
CA ASP A 65 2.54 14.79 -10.90
C ASP A 65 2.85 13.32 -10.51
N ALA A 66 4.03 13.04 -9.94
CA ALA A 66 4.37 11.72 -9.43
C ALA A 66 3.39 11.29 -8.32
N VAL A 67 2.91 10.05 -8.40
CA VAL A 67 2.04 9.47 -7.37
C VAL A 67 2.92 8.99 -6.22
N ILE A 68 2.87 9.68 -5.08
CA ILE A 68 3.73 9.44 -3.91
C ILE A 68 3.68 7.98 -3.43
N CYS A 69 2.52 7.34 -3.48
CA CYS A 69 2.35 5.94 -3.08
C CYS A 69 3.10 4.93 -3.97
N HIS A 70 3.44 5.27 -5.22
CA HIS A 70 4.13 4.37 -6.14
C HIS A 70 5.59 4.07 -5.72
N PRO A 71 6.49 5.06 -5.52
CA PRO A 71 7.84 4.77 -5.03
C PRO A 71 7.82 4.14 -3.63
N CYS A 72 6.86 4.50 -2.77
CA CYS A 72 6.67 3.84 -1.48
C CYS A 72 6.35 2.33 -1.65
N SER A 73 5.44 1.98 -2.57
CA SER A 73 5.09 0.58 -2.86
C SER A 73 6.25 -0.22 -3.47
N ILE A 74 7.06 0.43 -4.31
CA ILE A 74 8.30 -0.13 -4.85
C ILE A 74 9.28 -0.45 -3.72
N TRP A 75 9.43 0.45 -2.75
CA TRP A 75 10.29 0.22 -1.60
C TRP A 75 9.76 -0.90 -0.70
N TYR A 76 8.45 -0.89 -0.40
CA TYR A 76 7.78 -1.92 0.39
C TYR A 76 8.01 -3.32 -0.18
N ILE A 77 7.83 -3.50 -1.50
CA ILE A 77 8.02 -4.81 -2.12
C ILE A 77 9.48 -5.27 -2.06
N GLN A 78 10.45 -4.36 -2.24
CA GLN A 78 11.87 -4.72 -2.10
C GLN A 78 12.18 -5.20 -0.68
N LEU A 79 11.74 -4.47 0.34
CA LEU A 79 11.93 -4.85 1.73
C LEU A 79 11.28 -6.20 2.05
N ALA A 80 10.05 -6.43 1.60
CA ALA A 80 9.36 -7.71 1.81
C ALA A 80 10.14 -8.89 1.21
N PHE A 81 10.71 -8.74 0.01
CA PHE A 81 11.53 -9.78 -0.61
C PHE A 81 12.92 -9.92 0.04
N ASP A 82 13.53 -8.84 0.50
CA ASP A 82 14.82 -8.90 1.20
C ASP A 82 14.66 -9.61 2.57
N ILE A 83 13.56 -9.37 3.28
CA ILE A 83 13.17 -10.12 4.49
C ILE A 83 12.92 -11.59 4.14
N ALA A 84 12.14 -11.87 3.08
CA ALA A 84 11.88 -13.24 2.67
C ALA A 84 13.18 -13.98 2.30
N ALA A 85 14.12 -13.32 1.63
CA ALA A 85 15.43 -13.90 1.32
C ALA A 85 16.25 -14.17 2.58
N ARG A 86 16.31 -13.20 3.51
CA ARG A 86 17.08 -13.31 4.76
C ARG A 86 16.62 -14.48 5.63
N TYR A 87 15.31 -14.67 5.75
CA TYR A 87 14.73 -15.76 6.55
C TYR A 87 14.33 -16.99 5.73
N LYS A 88 14.75 -17.05 4.45
CA LYS A 88 14.46 -18.16 3.51
C LYS A 88 12.97 -18.50 3.41
N ILE A 89 12.10 -17.49 3.51
CA ILE A 89 10.64 -17.63 3.45
C ILE A 89 10.20 -17.87 2.00
N PRO A 90 9.55 -19.00 1.65
CA PRO A 90 9.20 -19.31 0.26
C PRO A 90 7.90 -18.65 -0.20
N LEU A 91 7.08 -18.16 0.73
CA LEU A 91 5.73 -17.64 0.47
C LEU A 91 5.51 -16.32 1.21
N ILE A 92 5.27 -15.25 0.46
CA ILE A 92 4.87 -13.94 0.96
C ILE A 92 3.35 -13.86 0.87
N ILE A 93 2.70 -13.57 1.99
CA ILE A 93 1.25 -13.38 2.06
C ILE A 93 0.94 -11.89 2.02
N ALA A 94 0.34 -11.44 0.93
CA ALA A 94 -0.13 -10.06 0.77
C ALA A 94 -1.63 -9.96 1.10
N GLY A 95 -2.05 -8.82 1.62
CA GLY A 95 -3.47 -8.54 1.91
C GLY A 95 -4.28 -7.99 0.73
N TRP A 96 -3.79 -8.13 -0.50
CA TRP A 96 -4.41 -7.50 -1.67
C TRP A 96 -5.76 -8.12 -2.01
N THR A 97 -6.75 -7.29 -2.28
CA THR A 97 -8.07 -7.73 -2.74
C THR A 97 -8.06 -8.02 -4.25
N GLN A 98 -9.13 -8.62 -4.77
CA GLN A 98 -9.25 -8.92 -6.20
C GLN A 98 -9.13 -7.67 -7.09
N GLY A 99 -9.62 -6.50 -6.64
CA GLY A 99 -9.52 -5.22 -7.37
C GLY A 99 -8.09 -4.69 -7.52
N GLN A 100 -7.18 -5.15 -6.65
CA GLN A 100 -5.76 -4.81 -6.66
C GLN A 100 -4.90 -5.82 -7.43
N SER A 101 -5.52 -6.91 -7.91
CA SER A 101 -4.85 -7.95 -8.69
C SER A 101 -5.08 -7.78 -10.20
N SER A 102 -4.03 -8.03 -10.99
CA SER A 102 -4.22 -8.42 -12.38
C SER A 102 -4.88 -9.81 -12.44
N ARG A 103 -5.60 -10.11 -13.53
CA ARG A 103 -6.47 -11.28 -13.81
C ARG A 103 -6.03 -12.70 -13.38
N TYR A 104 -4.86 -12.93 -12.78
CA TYR A 104 -4.37 -14.25 -12.36
C TYR A 104 -4.24 -14.38 -10.83
N PRO A 105 -4.91 -15.36 -10.20
CA PRO A 105 -4.95 -15.56 -8.75
C PRO A 105 -3.67 -16.18 -8.15
N ILE A 106 -2.63 -16.41 -8.95
CA ILE A 106 -1.31 -16.83 -8.47
C ILE A 106 -0.27 -16.14 -9.35
N ALA A 107 0.39 -15.13 -8.80
CA ALA A 107 1.28 -14.29 -9.57
C ALA A 107 2.75 -14.65 -9.32
N THR A 108 3.35 -15.49 -10.17
CA THR A 108 4.81 -15.47 -10.41
C THR A 108 5.24 -14.19 -11.15
N LYS A 109 4.27 -13.47 -11.74
CA LYS A 109 4.40 -12.13 -12.31
C LYS A 109 3.40 -11.21 -11.62
N CYS A 110 3.71 -10.76 -10.40
CA CYS A 110 2.94 -9.68 -9.80
C CYS A 110 3.16 -8.42 -10.64
N SER A 111 2.12 -7.92 -11.29
CA SER A 111 2.12 -6.52 -11.70
C SER A 111 0.83 -5.95 -11.15
N PRO A 112 0.84 -5.36 -9.95
CA PRO A 112 -0.33 -4.67 -9.46
C PRO A 112 -0.63 -3.57 -10.48
N ASN A 113 -1.70 -3.78 -11.24
CA ASN A 113 -2.38 -2.83 -12.10
C ASN A 113 -1.57 -2.07 -13.18
N SER A 114 -0.27 -2.32 -13.35
CA SER A 114 0.61 -1.53 -14.23
C SER A 114 0.30 -1.62 -15.73
N ASP A 115 -0.39 -2.67 -16.16
CA ASP A 115 -0.62 -2.97 -17.58
C ASP A 115 -1.95 -2.40 -18.10
N HIS A 116 -2.67 -1.67 -17.23
CA HIS A 116 -3.91 -0.99 -17.59
C HIS A 116 -3.61 0.46 -18.02
N LYS A 117 -4.17 0.89 -19.15
CA LYS A 117 -4.00 2.25 -19.70
C LYS A 117 -4.37 3.33 -18.69
N GLU A 118 -5.34 3.04 -17.82
CA GLU A 118 -5.82 3.92 -16.76
C GLU A 118 -4.79 4.14 -15.65
N PHE A 119 -3.83 3.22 -15.48
CA PHE A 119 -2.67 3.38 -14.58
C PHE A 119 -1.43 3.90 -15.29
N GLU A 120 -1.39 3.79 -16.62
CA GLU A 120 -0.20 4.07 -17.42
C GLU A 120 0.27 5.51 -17.25
N LYS A 121 -0.64 6.49 -17.26
CA LYS A 121 -0.27 7.90 -17.07
C LYS A 121 0.36 8.18 -15.69
N MET A 122 -0.29 7.74 -14.62
CA MET A 122 0.22 7.90 -13.24
C MET A 122 1.55 7.14 -13.02
N GLY A 123 1.64 5.92 -13.57
CA GLY A 123 2.86 5.12 -13.53
C GLY A 123 4.00 5.76 -14.32
N GLN A 124 3.70 6.33 -15.48
CA GLN A 124 4.69 7.01 -16.33
C GLN A 124 5.15 8.34 -15.72
N ALA A 125 4.25 9.14 -15.14
CA ALA A 125 4.59 10.34 -14.37
C ALA A 125 5.59 10.02 -13.25
N THR A 126 5.27 9.03 -12.43
CA THR A 126 6.15 8.56 -11.35
C THR A 126 7.49 8.06 -11.89
N LYS A 127 7.48 7.27 -12.98
CA LYS A 127 8.69 6.73 -13.60
C LYS A 127 9.58 7.83 -14.16
N ASN A 128 9.00 8.88 -14.74
CA ASN A 128 9.73 10.05 -15.24
C ASN A 128 10.39 10.80 -14.09
N PHE A 129 9.61 11.11 -13.04
CA PHE A 129 10.16 11.70 -11.82
C PHE A 129 11.36 10.90 -11.28
N LEU A 130 11.22 9.58 -11.11
CA LEU A 130 12.32 8.74 -10.62
C LEU A 130 13.53 8.66 -11.57
N LYS A 131 13.34 8.84 -12.89
CA LYS A 131 14.45 8.88 -13.86
C LYS A 131 15.29 10.15 -13.72
N GLU A 132 14.65 11.27 -13.45
CA GLU A 132 15.30 12.58 -13.31
C GLU A 132 15.84 12.79 -11.89
N TYR A 133 15.08 12.36 -10.88
CA TYR A 133 15.42 12.53 -9.47
C TYR A 133 16.59 11.65 -9.02
N ILE A 134 16.60 10.35 -9.34
CA ILE A 134 17.63 9.43 -8.82
C ILE A 134 19.08 9.84 -9.18
N PRO A 135 19.41 10.26 -10.42
CA PRO A 135 20.76 10.73 -10.77
C PRO A 135 21.25 11.92 -9.95
N LEU A 136 20.33 12.81 -9.54
CA LEU A 136 20.64 14.00 -8.74
C LEU A 136 20.80 13.70 -7.25
N HIS A 137 20.31 12.54 -6.79
CA HIS A 137 20.33 12.13 -5.38
C HIS A 137 21.03 10.77 -5.21
N PRO A 138 22.38 10.74 -5.03
CA PRO A 138 23.17 9.51 -4.92
C PRO A 138 22.69 8.53 -3.85
N LYS A 139 22.00 9.01 -2.81
CA LYS A 139 21.34 8.22 -1.76
C LYS A 139 20.38 7.16 -2.32
N TYR A 140 19.72 7.43 -3.45
CA TYR A 140 18.77 6.51 -4.11
C TYR A 140 19.41 5.74 -5.26
N LYS A 141 20.74 5.71 -5.35
CA LYS A 141 21.47 4.96 -6.37
C LYS A 141 21.02 3.50 -6.36
N GLY A 142 20.58 3.04 -7.53
CA GLY A 142 20.09 1.68 -7.70
C GLY A 142 18.66 1.44 -7.22
N PHE A 143 17.90 2.45 -6.79
CA PHE A 143 16.47 2.30 -6.55
C PHE A 143 15.73 1.93 -7.87
N PRO A 144 14.86 0.91 -7.89
CA PRO A 144 14.10 0.54 -9.07
C PRO A 144 13.05 1.59 -9.42
N LYS A 145 12.87 1.84 -10.70
CA LYS A 145 11.97 2.91 -11.18
C LYS A 145 10.55 2.42 -11.45
N THR A 146 10.33 1.10 -11.37
CA THR A 146 9.03 0.45 -11.60
C THR A 146 8.86 -0.78 -10.71
N MET A 147 7.62 -1.14 -10.40
CA MET A 147 7.31 -2.41 -9.68
C MET A 147 7.85 -3.64 -10.41
N LYS A 148 7.73 -3.66 -11.74
CA LYS A 148 8.26 -4.76 -12.58
C LYS A 148 9.77 -4.92 -12.43
N GLU A 149 10.50 -3.82 -12.36
CA GLU A 149 11.95 -3.84 -12.13
C GLU A 149 12.28 -4.34 -10.72
N ALA A 150 11.57 -3.86 -9.69
CA ALA A 150 11.76 -4.31 -8.31
C ALA A 150 11.56 -5.83 -8.17
N LEU A 151 10.48 -6.36 -8.75
CA LEU A 151 10.17 -7.79 -8.72
C LEU A 151 11.15 -8.63 -9.51
N LYS A 152 11.62 -8.15 -10.67
CA LYS A 152 12.66 -8.84 -11.46
C LYS A 152 13.98 -8.92 -10.69
N ARG A 153 14.33 -7.89 -9.92
CA ARG A 153 15.52 -7.90 -9.06
C ARG A 153 15.34 -8.84 -7.88
N ALA A 154 14.18 -8.81 -7.24
CA ALA A 154 13.84 -9.67 -6.12
C ALA A 154 13.86 -11.16 -6.48
N SER A 155 13.28 -11.55 -7.62
CA SER A 155 13.23 -12.94 -8.06
C SER A 155 14.60 -13.56 -8.38
N ARG A 156 15.62 -12.72 -8.64
CA ARG A 156 17.01 -13.16 -8.80
C ARG A 156 17.70 -13.47 -7.47
N LYS A 157 17.28 -12.81 -6.39
CA LYS A 157 17.85 -13.00 -5.05
C LYS A 157 17.24 -14.23 -4.36
N HIS A 158 15.91 -14.35 -4.40
CA HIS A 158 15.19 -15.42 -3.71
C HIS A 158 13.87 -15.74 -4.41
N LYS A 159 13.57 -17.02 -4.57
CA LYS A 159 12.35 -17.49 -5.24
C LYS A 159 11.17 -17.56 -4.25
N ALA A 160 10.72 -16.41 -3.76
CA ALA A 160 9.48 -16.32 -2.99
C ALA A 160 8.28 -16.12 -3.93
N ARG A 161 7.17 -16.80 -3.64
CA ARG A 161 5.88 -16.59 -4.33
C ARG A 161 5.04 -15.61 -3.51
N ILE A 162 4.29 -14.75 -4.18
CA ILE A 162 3.30 -13.90 -3.53
C ILE A 162 1.91 -14.52 -3.70
N LEU A 163 1.16 -14.56 -2.61
CA LEU A 163 -0.22 -15.03 -2.58
C LEU A 163 -1.05 -14.07 -1.74
N SER A 164 -2.30 -13.82 -2.13
CA SER A 164 -3.30 -13.24 -1.25
C SER A 164 -4.44 -14.23 -1.00
N PRO A 165 -4.84 -14.48 0.26
CA PRO A 165 -6.02 -15.28 0.58
C PRO A 165 -7.29 -14.71 -0.07
N HIS A 166 -7.39 -13.40 -0.21
CA HIS A 166 -8.57 -12.73 -0.77
C HIS A 166 -8.75 -12.97 -2.28
N TRP A 167 -7.83 -13.68 -2.94
CA TRP A 167 -8.02 -14.09 -4.33
C TRP A 167 -8.89 -15.33 -4.48
N PHE A 168 -8.96 -16.17 -3.45
CA PHE A 168 -9.69 -17.45 -3.49
C PHE A 168 -10.63 -17.67 -2.31
N LEU A 169 -10.55 -16.84 -1.26
CA LEU A 169 -11.58 -16.76 -0.24
C LEU A 169 -12.84 -16.15 -0.84
N ARG A 170 -13.98 -16.80 -0.59
CA ARG A 170 -15.31 -16.38 -1.06
C ARG A 170 -16.06 -15.52 -0.05
N GLU A 171 -15.48 -15.27 1.13
CA GLU A 171 -16.12 -14.46 2.16
C GLU A 171 -16.16 -13.00 1.74
N ASP A 172 -17.32 -12.36 1.97
CA ASP A 172 -17.49 -10.95 1.69
C ASP A 172 -16.65 -10.08 2.63
N PRO A 173 -16.28 -8.85 2.23
CA PRO A 173 -15.55 -7.93 3.08
C PRO A 173 -16.11 -7.74 4.48
N GLU A 174 -17.42 -7.72 4.59
CA GLU A 174 -18.12 -7.55 5.85
C GLU A 174 -17.95 -8.75 6.78
N ASP A 175 -17.86 -9.96 6.25
CA ASP A 175 -17.70 -11.17 7.04
C ASP A 175 -16.32 -11.23 7.67
N TYR A 176 -15.26 -11.03 6.87
CA TYR A 176 -13.91 -11.06 7.43
C TYR A 176 -13.62 -9.85 8.31
N VAL A 177 -14.31 -8.71 8.12
CA VAL A 177 -14.23 -7.57 9.04
C VAL A 177 -14.85 -7.92 10.39
N LYS A 178 -16.10 -8.43 10.41
CA LYS A 178 -16.74 -8.87 11.67
C LYS A 178 -15.90 -9.91 12.40
N LEU A 179 -15.30 -10.84 11.65
CA LEU A 179 -14.40 -11.85 12.18
C LEU A 179 -13.18 -11.23 12.87
N ILE A 180 -12.45 -10.32 12.22
CA ILE A 180 -11.26 -9.71 12.86
C ILE A 180 -11.62 -8.73 13.97
N GLN A 181 -12.78 -8.09 13.93
CA GLN A 181 -13.28 -7.29 15.05
C GLN A 181 -13.50 -8.16 16.29
N LYS A 182 -14.16 -9.31 16.11
CA LYS A 182 -14.42 -10.26 17.19
C LYS A 182 -13.14 -10.92 17.70
N GLU A 183 -12.34 -11.49 16.80
CA GLU A 183 -11.24 -12.38 17.15
C GLU A 183 -9.94 -11.63 17.42
N LEU A 184 -9.73 -10.47 16.80
CA LEU A 184 -8.49 -9.69 16.92
C LEU A 184 -8.68 -8.32 17.56
N LYS A 185 -9.91 -8.00 18.02
CA LYS A 185 -10.26 -6.67 18.55
C LYS A 185 -9.89 -5.54 17.58
N TRP A 186 -9.98 -5.84 16.28
CA TRP A 186 -9.63 -4.88 15.24
C TRP A 186 -10.65 -3.74 15.22
N GLU A 187 -10.18 -2.52 15.00
CA GLU A 187 -11.03 -1.32 14.90
C GLU A 187 -10.80 -0.62 13.55
N PHE A 188 -11.86 -0.02 13.01
CA PHE A 188 -11.72 0.85 11.85
C PHE A 188 -10.83 2.05 12.20
N PRO A 189 -9.91 2.47 11.31
CA PRO A 189 -9.24 3.74 11.47
C PRO A 189 -10.26 4.87 11.53
N LYS A 190 -10.06 5.82 12.45
CA LYS A 190 -10.97 6.97 12.61
C LYS A 190 -11.02 7.83 11.35
N GLN A 191 -9.91 7.87 10.62
CA GLN A 191 -9.77 8.61 9.38
C GLN A 191 -9.09 7.74 8.32
N SER A 192 -9.74 7.59 7.17
CA SER A 192 -9.25 6.75 6.08
C SER A 192 -9.77 7.25 4.73
N TYR A 193 -8.94 7.15 3.70
CA TYR A 193 -9.36 7.32 2.31
C TYR A 193 -8.76 6.21 1.42
N PRO A 194 -9.54 5.54 0.55
CA PRO A 194 -11.01 5.56 0.50
C PRO A 194 -11.61 5.18 1.85
N ALA A 195 -12.90 5.46 2.06
CA ALA A 195 -13.55 5.13 3.33
C ALA A 195 -13.36 3.64 3.67
N LYS A 196 -13.17 3.34 4.96
CA LYS A 196 -12.93 1.97 5.48
C LYS A 196 -11.63 1.31 5.00
N SER A 197 -10.64 2.10 4.55
CA SER A 197 -9.29 1.60 4.23
C SER A 197 -8.34 1.68 5.43
N THR A 198 -7.16 1.06 5.31
CA THR A 198 -6.12 1.02 6.36
C THR A 198 -4.84 1.76 5.93
N ASN A 199 -4.97 2.74 5.04
CA ASN A 199 -3.84 3.48 4.48
C ASN A 199 -3.15 4.38 5.52
N CYS A 200 -1.88 4.68 5.26
CA CYS A 200 -1.07 5.62 6.03
C CYS A 200 -1.50 7.09 5.81
N TYR A 201 -1.04 8.02 6.65
CA TYR A 201 -1.37 9.45 6.51
C TYR A 201 -0.84 10.09 5.22
N LEU A 202 0.29 9.60 4.69
CA LEU A 202 0.85 10.11 3.43
C LEU A 202 -0.08 9.88 2.24
N ASN A 203 -0.97 8.89 2.33
CA ASN A 203 -1.98 8.61 1.31
C ASN A 203 -2.88 9.81 1.04
N PHE A 204 -3.24 10.62 2.05
CA PHE A 204 -4.08 11.79 1.85
C PHE A 204 -3.42 12.83 0.93
N LEU A 205 -2.11 13.07 1.09
CA LEU A 205 -1.35 13.91 0.16
C LEU A 205 -1.22 13.27 -1.23
N SER A 206 -1.01 11.97 -1.31
CA SER A 206 -0.93 11.28 -2.61
C SER A 206 -2.25 11.35 -3.37
N VAL A 207 -3.38 11.26 -2.68
CA VAL A 207 -4.73 11.36 -3.24
C VAL A 207 -4.99 12.78 -3.71
N ASP A 208 -4.72 13.78 -2.86
CA ASP A 208 -4.84 15.20 -3.21
C ASP A 208 -4.02 15.54 -4.46
N ASN A 209 -2.76 15.11 -4.50
CA ASN A 209 -1.88 15.29 -5.65
C ASN A 209 -2.46 14.64 -6.91
N SER A 210 -2.96 13.41 -6.78
CA SER A 210 -3.49 12.66 -7.92
C SER A 210 -4.78 13.27 -8.46
N ILE A 211 -5.69 13.73 -7.59
CA ILE A 211 -6.90 14.45 -7.98
C ILE A 211 -6.53 15.75 -8.70
N LYS A 212 -5.57 16.52 -8.16
CA LYS A 212 -5.12 17.78 -8.76
C LYS A 212 -4.54 17.60 -10.17
N HIS A 213 -3.70 16.58 -10.38
CA HIS A 213 -2.98 16.41 -11.65
C HIS A 213 -3.72 15.54 -12.68
N PHE A 214 -4.57 14.60 -12.25
CA PHE A 214 -5.22 13.65 -13.14
C PHE A 214 -6.76 13.70 -13.11
N GLY A 215 -7.37 14.30 -12.09
CA GLY A 215 -8.82 14.30 -11.88
C GLY A 215 -9.37 12.97 -11.31
N TYR A 216 -8.50 12.00 -11.00
CA TYR A 216 -8.85 10.72 -10.40
C TYR A 216 -7.63 10.14 -9.66
N THR A 217 -7.82 9.03 -8.95
CA THR A 217 -6.75 8.29 -8.24
C THR A 217 -6.71 6.83 -8.65
N HIS A 218 -5.67 6.09 -8.26
CA HIS A 218 -5.63 4.64 -8.47
C HIS A 218 -6.82 3.90 -7.85
N TYR A 219 -7.38 4.41 -6.74
CA TYR A 219 -8.58 3.85 -6.13
C TYR A 219 -9.82 3.94 -7.04
N HIS A 220 -9.96 5.01 -7.83
CA HIS A 220 -11.04 5.13 -8.80
C HIS A 220 -10.94 4.02 -9.85
N VAL A 221 -9.72 3.71 -10.29
CA VAL A 221 -9.48 2.64 -11.27
C VAL A 221 -9.75 1.26 -10.65
N GLU A 222 -9.28 1.02 -9.43
CA GLU A 222 -9.52 -0.23 -8.68
C GLU A 222 -11.02 -0.49 -8.48
N MET A 223 -11.76 0.50 -7.99
CA MET A 223 -13.20 0.36 -7.78
C MET A 223 -13.97 0.23 -9.10
N SER A 224 -13.54 0.92 -10.15
CA SER A 224 -14.11 0.76 -11.49
C SER A 224 -13.97 -0.68 -12.00
N LYS A 225 -12.86 -1.37 -11.70
CA LYS A 225 -12.68 -2.79 -12.01
C LYS A 225 -13.63 -3.68 -11.21
N LEU A 226 -13.76 -3.43 -9.91
CA LEU A 226 -14.67 -4.20 -9.06
C LEU A 226 -16.13 -4.07 -9.51
N ILE A 227 -16.56 -2.86 -9.89
CA ILE A 227 -17.90 -2.62 -10.46
C ILE A 227 -18.08 -3.42 -11.75
N ARG A 228 -17.13 -3.36 -12.69
CA ARG A 228 -17.20 -4.12 -13.95
C ARG A 228 -17.20 -5.63 -13.76
N ALA A 229 -16.59 -6.12 -12.67
CA ALA A 229 -16.59 -7.53 -12.31
C ALA A 229 -17.85 -7.97 -11.56
N GLY A 230 -18.77 -7.05 -11.23
CA GLY A 230 -19.97 -7.35 -10.43
C GLY A 230 -19.67 -7.58 -8.95
N LEU A 231 -18.48 -7.19 -8.47
CA LEU A 231 -18.00 -7.44 -7.11
C LEU A 231 -18.22 -6.28 -6.14
N LEU A 232 -18.62 -5.10 -6.64
CA LEU A 232 -18.87 -3.91 -5.84
C LEU A 232 -19.99 -3.07 -6.47
N PRO A 233 -21.08 -2.78 -5.75
CA PRO A 233 -22.11 -1.86 -6.24
C PRO A 233 -21.53 -0.47 -6.50
N ARG A 234 -21.90 0.14 -7.64
CA ARG A 234 -21.44 1.49 -8.01
C ARG A 234 -21.71 2.54 -6.93
N LYS A 235 -22.88 2.47 -6.30
CA LYS A 235 -23.27 3.42 -5.24
C LYS A 235 -22.27 3.37 -4.08
N GLU A 236 -21.93 2.18 -3.61
CA GLU A 236 -20.99 1.98 -2.51
C GLU A 236 -19.57 2.45 -2.87
N ALA A 237 -19.12 2.16 -4.09
CA ALA A 237 -17.84 2.66 -4.59
C ALA A 237 -17.77 4.19 -4.58
N LEU A 238 -18.81 4.87 -5.07
CA LEU A 238 -18.87 6.32 -5.08
C LEU A 238 -18.90 6.92 -3.68
N GLU A 239 -19.67 6.33 -2.75
CA GLU A 239 -19.66 6.75 -1.35
C GLU A 239 -18.26 6.60 -0.72
N ALA A 240 -17.57 5.50 -0.99
CA ALA A 240 -16.22 5.27 -0.45
C ALA A 240 -15.15 6.21 -1.04
N LEU A 241 -15.35 6.69 -2.28
CA LEU A 241 -14.43 7.60 -2.98
C LEU A 241 -14.67 9.08 -2.70
N LYS A 242 -15.72 9.43 -1.95
CA LYS A 242 -15.94 10.82 -1.52
C LYS A 242 -14.74 11.30 -0.71
N LEU A 243 -14.14 12.41 -1.14
CA LEU A 243 -13.06 13.05 -0.40
C LEU A 243 -13.62 13.53 0.95
N ASN A 244 -13.03 13.04 2.04
CA ASN A 244 -13.54 13.20 3.41
C ASN A 244 -12.46 13.70 4.38
N TYR A 245 -11.43 14.37 3.86
CA TYR A 245 -10.32 14.90 4.64
C TYR A 245 -10.25 16.42 4.56
N SER A 246 -9.86 17.06 5.66
CA SER A 246 -9.74 18.51 5.77
C SER A 246 -8.39 19.03 5.28
N GLU A 247 -8.33 20.32 4.95
CA GLU A 247 -7.07 21.00 4.68
C GLU A 247 -6.12 20.93 5.88
N ASP A 248 -6.65 20.97 7.10
CA ASP A 248 -5.86 20.80 8.33
C ASP A 248 -5.19 19.42 8.42
N LEU A 249 -5.84 18.36 7.93
CA LEU A 249 -5.16 17.06 7.82
C LEU A 249 -4.00 17.14 6.85
N LEU A 250 -4.21 17.70 5.66
CA LEU A 250 -3.15 17.82 4.65
C LEU A 250 -1.98 18.67 5.18
N ASN A 251 -2.27 19.75 5.90
CA ASN A 251 -1.26 20.60 6.54
C ASN A 251 -0.46 19.84 7.60
N ARG A 252 -1.11 19.05 8.47
CA ARG A 252 -0.40 18.20 9.44
C ARG A 252 0.53 17.18 8.78
N VAL A 253 0.10 16.56 7.68
CA VAL A 253 0.97 15.61 6.94
C VAL A 253 2.12 16.34 6.25
N LYS A 254 1.90 17.56 5.73
CA LYS A 254 2.97 18.43 5.19
C LYS A 254 3.97 18.84 6.27
N GLU A 255 3.51 19.17 7.47
CA GLU A 255 4.38 19.47 8.61
C GLU A 255 5.24 18.27 8.99
N GLN A 256 4.68 17.05 8.97
CA GLN A 256 5.45 15.81 9.17
C GLN A 256 6.55 15.64 8.10
N LEU A 257 6.33 16.08 6.86
CA LEU A 257 7.33 16.14 5.79
C LEU A 257 8.34 17.29 5.94
N GLY A 258 8.20 18.15 6.95
CA GLY A 258 9.04 19.34 7.13
C GLY A 258 8.68 20.48 6.17
N ILE A 259 7.46 20.49 5.64
CA ILE A 259 6.93 21.57 4.79
C ILE A 259 6.10 22.49 5.69
N THR A 260 6.73 23.51 6.25
CA THR A 260 6.04 24.57 7.00
C THR A 260 5.38 25.54 6.03
N LYS A 261 4.22 26.10 6.39
CA LYS A 261 3.66 27.26 5.67
C LYS A 261 4.71 28.35 5.67
N GLU A 262 5.13 28.83 4.49
CA GLU A 262 5.78 30.13 4.41
C GLU A 262 4.79 31.12 5.04
N LYS A 263 5.23 31.83 6.08
CA LYS A 263 4.48 32.96 6.60
C LYS A 263 4.38 33.95 5.44
N LYS A 264 3.20 34.04 4.85
CA LYS A 264 2.83 35.17 3.98
C LYS A 264 2.93 36.46 4.77
#